data_AF-A0A3D3IH65-F1
#
_entry.id   AF-A0A3D3IH65-F1
#
_cell.length_a   1.000
_cell.length_b   1.000
_cell.length_c   1.000
_cell.angle_alpha   90.00
_cell.angle_beta   90.00
_cell.angle_gamma   90.00
#
_symmetry.space_group_name_H-M   'P 1'
#
loop_
_entity.id
_entity.type
_entity.pdbx_description
1 polymer ?
#
loop_
_entity_poly.entity_id
_entity_poly.type
_entity_poly.pdbx_seq_one_letter_code
_entity_poly.pdbx_strand_id
1 'polypeptide(L)'
;MGKFIRIKKGFNINLAGKAAPKVTPVEHSDTYAVKPTDFQGMYLPKVLVKEGDTVKAGTPLFHDKRHTNVVHVAPVSGEVVEVKRGEKRKLLEIRILADKQVDYQSFKKYSTSDIASLSVDEAKKAMLEGGVWPNIVQRPFGFIADPEAKPKAIHVSAFDTHPLAPDYSILFKGQDQYFQVGLDIL
;
A
#
# COMPACT_ATOMS: atom_id res chain seq x y z
N MET A 1 -19.71 -14.17 19.55
CA MET A 1 -19.22 -13.13 20.48
C MET A 1 -17.70 -13.14 20.49
N GLY A 2 -17.06 -12.07 20.02
CA GLY A 2 -15.60 -11.95 20.04
C GLY A 2 -15.09 -11.84 21.48
N LYS A 3 -14.07 -12.62 21.82
CA LYS A 3 -13.45 -12.58 23.15
C LYS A 3 -12.59 -11.31 23.23
N PHE A 4 -13.06 -10.28 23.94
CA PHE A 4 -12.30 -9.05 24.15
C PHE A 4 -11.13 -9.31 25.10
N ILE A 5 -9.90 -9.29 24.58
CA ILE A 5 -8.67 -9.42 25.36
C ILE A 5 -8.14 -8.02 25.63
N ARG A 6 -8.16 -7.58 26.89
CA ARG A 6 -7.64 -6.27 27.30
C ARG A 6 -6.28 -6.43 27.97
N ILE A 7 -5.22 -6.08 27.25
CA ILE A 7 -3.85 -6.11 27.75
C ILE A 7 -3.60 -4.84 28.58
N LYS A 8 -3.20 -4.98 29.85
CA LYS A 8 -2.98 -3.84 30.79
C LYS A 8 -1.52 -3.54 31.10
N LYS A 9 -0.57 -4.38 30.67
CA LYS A 9 0.85 -4.30 31.05
C LYS A 9 1.73 -3.86 29.87
N GLY A 10 1.58 -2.61 29.45
CA GLY A 10 2.43 -1.97 28.45
C GLY A 10 2.99 -0.66 29.01
N PHE A 11 4.20 -0.29 28.59
CA PHE A 11 4.79 1.01 28.90
C PHE A 11 4.52 1.97 27.73
N ASN A 12 3.92 3.12 28.01
CA ASN A 12 3.73 4.16 27.00
C ASN A 12 4.99 5.03 26.94
N ILE A 13 5.57 5.15 25.75
CA ILE A 13 6.72 6.04 25.52
C ILE A 13 6.21 7.47 25.46
N ASN A 14 6.60 8.31 26.42
CA ASN A 14 6.24 9.73 26.42
C ASN A 14 7.26 10.51 25.60
N LEU A 15 6.95 10.76 24.32
CA LEU A 15 7.79 11.56 23.42
C LEU A 15 7.18 12.95 23.21
N ALA A 16 8.01 14.00 23.24
CA ALA A 16 7.59 15.35 22.90
C ALA A 16 7.31 15.47 21.39
N GLY A 17 6.45 16.42 21.00
CA GLY A 17 6.13 16.69 19.58
C GLY A 17 4.83 16.06 19.07
N LYS A 18 3.87 15.77 19.96
CA LYS A 18 2.56 15.23 19.57
C LYS A 18 1.87 16.13 18.55
N ALA A 19 1.41 15.54 17.45
CA ALA A 19 0.74 16.27 16.38
C ALA A 19 -0.57 16.91 16.87
N ALA A 20 -0.87 18.10 16.34
CA ALA A 20 -2.18 18.72 16.54
C ALA A 20 -3.26 17.89 15.84
N PRO A 21 -4.48 17.77 16.41
CA PRO A 21 -5.59 16.99 15.85
C PRO A 21 -6.25 17.72 14.66
N LYS A 22 -5.48 18.07 13.63
CA LYS A 22 -5.94 18.82 12.45
C LYS A 22 -5.28 18.31 11.18
N VAL A 23 -6.09 18.07 10.16
CA VAL A 23 -5.63 17.80 8.80
C VAL A 23 -5.52 19.14 8.06
N THR A 24 -4.36 19.38 7.44
CA THR A 24 -4.11 20.59 6.65
C THR A 24 -3.65 20.16 5.26
N PRO A 25 -4.17 20.75 4.17
CA PRO A 25 -3.65 20.48 2.83
C PRO A 25 -2.18 20.89 2.76
N VAL A 26 -1.38 20.05 2.11
CA VAL A 26 0.04 20.29 1.85
C VAL A 26 0.28 20.19 0.35
N GLU A 27 1.29 20.90 -0.15
CA GLU A 27 1.69 20.79 -1.54
C GLU A 27 2.23 19.37 -1.82
N HIS A 28 1.91 18.86 -2.99
CA HIS A 28 2.45 17.58 -3.44
C HIS A 28 3.96 17.71 -3.66
N SER A 29 4.68 16.62 -3.40
CA SER A 29 6.12 16.59 -3.65
C SER A 29 6.40 16.51 -5.15
N ASP A 30 7.44 17.16 -5.64
CA ASP A 30 7.83 17.04 -7.05
C ASP A 30 8.38 15.65 -7.39
N THR A 31 8.86 14.91 -6.38
CA THR A 31 9.57 13.65 -6.58
C THR A 31 9.08 12.58 -5.61
N TYR A 32 8.81 11.40 -6.17
CA TYR A 32 8.41 10.21 -5.42
C TYR A 32 9.40 9.09 -5.66
N ALA A 33 9.59 8.22 -4.67
CA ALA A 33 10.45 7.06 -4.78
C ALA A 33 9.74 5.82 -4.25
N VAL A 34 9.72 4.75 -5.03
CA VAL A 34 9.26 3.44 -4.59
C VAL A 34 10.47 2.56 -4.33
N LYS A 35 10.60 2.05 -3.10
CA LYS A 35 11.76 1.29 -2.67
C LYS A 35 11.39 -0.18 -2.46
N PRO A 36 11.97 -1.11 -3.23
CA PRO A 36 11.81 -2.55 -2.97
C PRO A 36 12.24 -2.95 -1.56
N THR A 37 13.16 -2.21 -0.94
CA THR A 37 13.65 -2.48 0.42
C THR A 37 12.62 -2.28 1.52
N ASP A 38 11.54 -1.55 1.24
CA ASP A 38 10.47 -1.32 2.22
C ASP A 38 9.55 -2.55 2.34
N PHE A 39 9.62 -3.46 1.38
CA PHE A 39 8.84 -4.69 1.35
C PHE A 39 9.68 -5.88 1.82
N GLN A 40 9.35 -6.39 3.00
CA GLN A 40 10.05 -7.56 3.56
C GLN A 40 9.75 -8.84 2.75
N GLY A 41 10.76 -9.70 2.64
CA GLY A 41 10.62 -11.01 1.99
C GLY A 41 10.69 -10.99 0.46
N MET A 42 10.90 -9.82 -0.16
CA MET A 42 11.08 -9.72 -1.60
C MET A 42 12.35 -10.45 -2.05
N TYR A 43 12.19 -11.44 -2.94
CA TYR A 43 13.31 -12.25 -3.39
C TYR A 43 14.17 -11.52 -4.43
N LEU A 44 13.59 -11.12 -5.55
CA LEU A 44 14.31 -10.34 -6.55
C LEU A 44 13.36 -9.43 -7.35
N PRO A 45 13.45 -8.10 -7.19
CA PRO A 45 12.60 -7.18 -7.95
C PRO A 45 13.00 -7.16 -9.42
N LYS A 46 12.05 -7.50 -10.28
CA LYS A 46 12.15 -7.35 -11.73
C LYS A 46 11.49 -6.04 -12.14
N VAL A 47 12.29 -5.11 -12.65
CA VAL A 47 11.84 -3.80 -13.11
C VAL A 47 11.12 -3.95 -14.45
N LEU A 48 9.96 -3.29 -14.57
CA LEU A 48 9.11 -3.25 -15.77
C LEU A 48 9.26 -1.95 -16.57
N VAL A 49 9.83 -0.92 -15.95
CA VAL A 49 10.06 0.42 -16.53
C VAL A 49 11.54 0.72 -16.74
N LYS A 50 11.83 1.75 -17.51
CA LYS A 50 13.16 2.31 -17.76
C LYS A 50 13.19 3.80 -17.43
N GLU A 51 14.38 4.34 -17.30
CA GLU A 51 14.58 5.79 -17.20
C GLU A 51 14.07 6.47 -18.47
N GLY A 52 13.31 7.55 -18.32
CA GLY A 52 12.62 8.26 -19.40
C GLY A 52 11.21 7.75 -19.71
N ASP A 53 10.76 6.64 -19.10
CA ASP A 53 9.40 6.16 -19.30
C ASP A 53 8.37 7.06 -18.60
N THR A 54 7.29 7.39 -19.29
CA THR A 54 6.12 8.05 -18.70
C THR A 54 5.21 7.00 -18.05
N VAL A 55 4.82 7.24 -16.79
CA VAL A 55 3.95 6.37 -15.99
C VAL A 55 2.72 7.12 -15.51
N LYS A 56 1.61 6.39 -15.32
CA LYS A 56 0.40 6.89 -14.65
C LYS A 56 0.36 6.37 -13.22
N ALA A 57 -0.40 7.03 -12.34
CA ALA A 57 -0.69 6.47 -11.02
C ALA A 57 -1.41 5.12 -11.19
N GLY A 58 -0.81 4.03 -10.70
CA GLY A 58 -1.26 2.66 -10.92
C GLY A 58 -0.51 1.89 -12.01
N THR A 59 0.42 2.51 -12.75
CA THR A 59 1.27 1.78 -13.71
C THR A 59 2.26 0.85 -12.99
N PRO A 60 2.38 -0.43 -13.36
CA PRO A 60 3.35 -1.35 -12.76
C PRO A 60 4.81 -0.91 -12.96
N LEU A 61 5.56 -0.78 -11.86
CA LEU A 61 6.98 -0.41 -11.87
C LEU A 61 7.90 -1.63 -11.79
N PHE A 62 7.58 -2.58 -10.90
CA PHE A 62 8.32 -3.82 -10.72
C PHE A 62 7.45 -4.88 -10.05
N HIS A 63 7.91 -6.13 -10.10
CA HIS A 63 7.29 -7.25 -9.38
C HIS A 63 8.37 -8.15 -8.79
N ASP A 64 8.01 -9.02 -7.84
CA ASP A 64 8.93 -10.06 -7.38
C ASP A 64 9.07 -11.15 -8.46
N LYS A 65 10.29 -11.62 -8.72
CA LYS A 65 10.54 -12.78 -9.58
C LYS A 65 9.78 -14.03 -9.15
N ARG A 66 9.48 -14.20 -7.85
CA ARG A 66 8.68 -15.34 -7.35
C ARG A 66 7.18 -15.19 -7.60
N HIS A 67 6.66 -13.97 -7.49
CA HIS A 67 5.23 -13.66 -7.61
C HIS A 67 5.04 -12.59 -8.67
N THR A 68 4.93 -13.01 -9.93
CA THR A 68 4.87 -12.08 -11.07
C THR A 68 3.53 -11.35 -11.19
N ASN A 69 2.49 -11.87 -10.53
CA ASN A 69 1.16 -11.26 -10.44
C ASN A 69 1.09 -10.16 -9.36
N VAL A 70 2.01 -10.14 -8.39
CA VAL A 70 2.08 -9.10 -7.37
C VAL A 70 2.93 -7.95 -7.90
N VAL A 71 2.27 -6.92 -8.42
CA VAL A 71 2.92 -5.73 -8.96
C VAL A 71 3.00 -4.61 -7.93
N HIS A 72 4.11 -3.90 -7.94
CA HIS A 72 4.27 -2.62 -7.25
C HIS A 72 4.08 -1.51 -8.28
N VAL A 73 3.10 -0.65 -8.04
CA VAL A 73 2.65 0.36 -9.00
C VAL A 73 3.19 1.75 -8.65
N ALA A 74 3.17 2.65 -9.62
CA ALA A 74 3.51 4.05 -9.43
C ALA A 74 2.45 4.73 -8.56
N PRO A 75 2.84 5.46 -7.49
CA PRO A 75 1.90 6.19 -6.65
C PRO A 75 1.37 7.47 -7.32
N VAL A 76 2.09 7.99 -8.32
CA VAL A 76 1.80 9.23 -9.05
C VAL A 76 2.03 9.04 -10.54
N SER A 77 1.49 9.92 -11.37
CA SER A 77 1.89 10.03 -12.77
C SER A 77 3.15 10.88 -12.90
N GLY A 78 3.88 10.67 -14.00
CA GLY A 78 5.02 11.48 -14.38
C GLY A 78 6.08 10.67 -15.10
N GLU A 79 7.33 11.10 -14.98
CA GLU A 79 8.47 10.50 -15.67
C GLU A 79 9.37 9.74 -14.70
N VAL A 80 9.78 8.52 -15.07
CA VAL A 80 10.78 7.76 -14.33
C VAL A 80 12.15 8.37 -14.58
N VAL A 81 12.65 9.13 -13.62
CA VAL A 81 13.93 9.85 -13.74
C VAL A 81 15.14 9.01 -13.35
N GLU A 82 14.97 8.00 -12.50
CA GLU A 82 16.10 7.18 -12.04
C GLU A 82 15.64 5.77 -11.64
N VAL A 83 16.33 4.74 -12.13
CA VAL A 83 16.21 3.36 -11.67
C VAL A 83 17.47 3.00 -10.90
N LYS A 84 17.52 3.41 -9.63
CA LYS A 84 18.73 3.36 -8.82
C LYS A 84 19.09 1.94 -8.42
N ARG A 85 20.30 1.52 -8.77
CA ARG A 85 20.87 0.21 -8.40
C ARG A 85 22.10 0.37 -7.53
N GLY A 86 22.19 -0.47 -6.49
CA GLY A 86 23.35 -0.58 -5.61
C GLY A 86 24.26 -1.74 -5.99
N GLU A 87 25.06 -2.16 -5.02
CA GLU A 87 25.97 -3.30 -5.16
C GLU A 87 25.27 -4.56 -5.67
N LYS A 88 25.99 -5.34 -6.49
CA LYS A 88 25.47 -6.54 -7.16
C LYS A 88 24.16 -6.28 -7.95
N ARG A 89 23.98 -5.06 -8.46
CA ARG A 89 22.80 -4.59 -9.22
C ARG A 89 21.48 -4.65 -8.44
N LYS A 90 21.53 -4.64 -7.10
CA LYS A 90 20.33 -4.61 -6.24
C LYS A 90 19.51 -3.35 -6.52
N LEU A 91 18.22 -3.49 -6.81
CA LEU A 91 17.33 -2.33 -6.99
C LEU A 91 17.11 -1.66 -5.63
N LEU A 92 17.44 -0.37 -5.52
CA LEU A 92 17.32 0.41 -4.29
C LEU A 92 16.03 1.24 -4.30
N GLU A 93 15.80 2.00 -5.36
CA GLU A 93 14.63 2.84 -5.52
C GLU A 93 14.36 3.10 -7.01
N ILE A 94 13.09 3.31 -7.34
CA ILE A 94 12.67 3.88 -8.62
C ILE A 94 12.11 5.26 -8.32
N ARG A 95 12.69 6.28 -8.93
CA ARG A 95 12.33 7.68 -8.70
C ARG A 95 11.48 8.20 -9.85
N ILE A 96 10.40 8.88 -9.51
CA ILE A 96 9.44 9.46 -10.44
C ILE A 96 9.39 10.97 -10.18
N LEU A 97 9.58 11.76 -11.22
CA LEU A 97 9.27 13.19 -11.21
C LEU A 97 7.78 13.33 -11.51
N ALA A 98 7.02 13.85 -10.53
CA ALA A 98 5.57 13.90 -10.62
C ALA A 98 5.09 15.00 -11.56
N ASP A 99 3.99 14.73 -12.26
CA ASP A 99 3.24 15.76 -12.95
C ASP A 99 2.53 16.69 -11.95
N LYS A 100 2.24 17.93 -12.37
CA LYS A 100 1.45 18.88 -11.58
C LYS A 100 0.02 18.40 -11.32
N GLN A 101 -0.51 17.58 -12.21
CA GLN A 101 -1.83 16.96 -12.12
C GLN A 101 -1.64 15.46 -12.30
N VAL A 102 -2.15 14.69 -11.34
CA VAL A 102 -1.95 13.24 -11.34
C VAL A 102 -2.92 12.57 -12.32
N ASP A 103 -2.36 11.93 -13.33
CA ASP A 103 -3.10 11.07 -14.25
C ASP A 103 -3.16 9.64 -13.72
N TYR A 104 -4.38 9.10 -13.64
CA TYR A 104 -4.61 7.76 -13.10
C TYR A 104 -4.77 6.72 -14.20
N GLN A 105 -4.22 5.54 -13.96
CA GLN A 105 -4.53 4.34 -14.72
C GLN A 105 -6.01 3.99 -14.48
N SER A 106 -6.75 3.72 -15.56
CA SER A 106 -8.15 3.30 -15.47
C SER A 106 -8.23 1.82 -15.10
N PHE A 107 -8.92 1.53 -14.00
CA PHE A 107 -9.29 0.17 -13.60
C PHE A 107 -10.80 -0.01 -13.68
N LYS A 108 -11.26 -1.27 -13.67
CA LYS A 108 -12.69 -1.59 -13.59
C LYS A 108 -13.24 -1.02 -12.27
N LYS A 109 -14.27 -0.20 -12.37
CA LYS A 109 -14.98 0.35 -11.22
C LYS A 109 -16.09 -0.62 -10.82
N TYR A 110 -16.31 -0.74 -9.51
CA TYR A 110 -17.35 -1.56 -8.93
C TYR A 110 -18.27 -0.66 -8.10
N SER A 111 -19.58 -0.85 -8.23
CA SER A 111 -20.56 -0.26 -7.32
C SER A 111 -20.60 -1.03 -6.01
N THR A 112 -21.20 -0.46 -4.96
CA THR A 112 -21.36 -1.15 -3.67
C THR A 112 -22.16 -2.45 -3.80
N SER A 113 -23.14 -2.49 -4.69
CA SER A 113 -23.90 -3.71 -5.00
C SER A 113 -23.04 -4.78 -5.69
N ASP A 114 -22.12 -4.37 -6.58
CA ASP A 114 -21.24 -5.32 -7.27
C ASP A 114 -20.29 -6.00 -6.28
N ILE A 115 -19.79 -5.24 -5.30
CA ILE A 115 -18.82 -5.71 -4.30
C ILE A 115 -19.42 -6.85 -3.46
N ALA A 116 -20.70 -6.75 -3.07
CA ALA A 116 -21.38 -7.80 -2.32
C ALA A 116 -21.52 -9.12 -3.09
N SER A 117 -21.47 -9.06 -4.43
CA SER A 117 -21.59 -10.23 -5.32
C SER A 117 -20.26 -10.67 -5.93
N LEU A 118 -19.17 -9.98 -5.62
CA LEU A 118 -17.88 -10.18 -6.28
C LEU A 118 -17.28 -11.52 -5.87
N SER A 119 -16.75 -12.27 -6.85
CA SER A 119 -16.04 -13.49 -6.53
C SER A 119 -14.67 -13.19 -5.91
N VAL A 120 -14.19 -14.10 -5.07
CA VAL A 120 -12.88 -14.00 -4.41
C VAL A 120 -11.74 -13.84 -5.42
N ASP A 121 -11.83 -14.52 -6.57
CA ASP A 121 -10.80 -14.46 -7.61
C ASP A 121 -10.85 -13.14 -8.39
N GLU A 122 -12.03 -12.56 -8.62
CA GLU A 122 -12.16 -11.22 -9.21
C GLU A 122 -11.66 -10.13 -8.26
N ALA A 123 -11.97 -10.23 -6.96
CA ALA A 123 -11.46 -9.34 -5.93
C ALA A 123 -9.92 -9.38 -5.90
N LYS A 124 -9.34 -10.58 -5.82
CA LYS A 124 -7.89 -10.78 -5.86
C LYS A 124 -7.28 -10.21 -7.12
N LYS A 125 -7.85 -10.49 -8.29
CA LYS A 125 -7.37 -9.97 -9.57
C LYS A 125 -7.36 -8.44 -9.59
N ALA A 126 -8.45 -7.79 -9.16
CA ALA A 126 -8.53 -6.34 -9.08
C ALA A 126 -7.48 -5.74 -8.13
N MET A 127 -7.26 -6.38 -6.97
CA MET A 127 -6.27 -5.94 -5.98
C MET A 127 -4.83 -6.11 -6.44
N LEU A 128 -4.54 -7.20 -7.17
CA LEU A 128 -3.24 -7.48 -7.76
C LEU A 128 -2.93 -6.49 -8.88
N GLU A 129 -3.85 -6.31 -9.83
CA GLU A 129 -3.70 -5.36 -10.95
C GLU A 129 -3.61 -3.91 -10.47
N GLY A 130 -4.40 -3.53 -9.46
CA GLY A 130 -4.38 -2.20 -8.86
C GLY A 130 -3.15 -1.93 -7.97
N GLY A 131 -2.30 -2.91 -7.72
CA GLY A 131 -1.08 -2.76 -6.92
C GLY A 131 -1.34 -2.48 -5.43
N VAL A 132 -2.52 -2.81 -4.91
CA VAL A 132 -2.86 -2.65 -3.48
C VAL A 132 -2.51 -3.90 -2.67
N TRP A 133 -2.36 -5.05 -3.32
CA TRP A 133 -1.99 -6.32 -2.68
C TRP A 133 -0.72 -6.27 -1.82
N PRO A 134 0.36 -5.56 -2.20
CA PRO A 134 1.56 -5.44 -1.37
C PRO A 134 1.36 -4.87 0.04
N ASN A 135 0.20 -4.24 0.32
CA ASN A 135 -0.14 -3.75 1.66
C ASN A 135 -0.60 -4.87 2.61
N ILE A 136 -0.92 -6.06 2.09
CA ILE A 136 -1.32 -7.21 2.89
C ILE A 136 -0.07 -8.02 3.22
N VAL A 137 0.20 -8.18 4.51
CA VAL A 137 1.37 -8.91 5.01
C VAL A 137 0.96 -10.14 5.81
N GLN A 138 1.69 -11.23 5.61
CA GLN A 138 1.53 -12.45 6.37
C GLN A 138 2.25 -12.38 7.72
N ARG A 139 1.62 -12.91 8.76
CA ARG A 139 2.25 -13.09 10.08
C ARG A 139 2.70 -14.55 10.23
N PRO A 140 3.84 -14.82 10.90
CA PRO A 140 4.62 -13.91 11.74
C PRO A 140 5.71 -13.10 11.01
N PHE A 141 6.12 -13.51 9.80
CA PHE A 141 7.35 -12.99 9.18
C PHE A 141 7.24 -11.60 8.55
N GLY A 142 6.03 -11.07 8.33
CA GLY A 142 5.83 -9.76 7.74
C GLY A 142 6.06 -9.68 6.23
N PHE A 143 6.15 -10.82 5.55
CA PHE A 143 6.27 -10.84 4.08
C PHE A 143 4.96 -10.44 3.42
N ILE A 144 5.02 -9.99 2.17
CA ILE A 144 3.80 -9.80 1.37
C ILE A 144 3.03 -11.13 1.33
N ALA A 145 1.71 -11.06 1.48
CA ALA A 145 0.86 -12.24 1.48
C ALA A 145 0.91 -12.96 0.12
N ASP A 146 0.99 -14.28 0.15
CA ASP A 146 0.88 -15.11 -1.05
C ASP A 146 -0.57 -15.08 -1.59
N PRO A 147 -0.81 -14.64 -2.84
CA PRO A 147 -2.15 -14.61 -3.45
C PRO A 147 -2.86 -15.96 -3.50
N GLU A 148 -2.12 -17.06 -3.51
CA GLU A 148 -2.66 -18.41 -3.56
C GLU A 148 -3.00 -18.96 -2.16
N ALA A 149 -2.45 -18.36 -1.10
CA ALA A 149 -2.70 -18.78 0.26
C ALA A 149 -4.07 -18.26 0.76
N LYS A 150 -4.82 -19.12 1.45
CA LYS A 150 -6.06 -18.74 2.12
C LYS A 150 -5.77 -18.46 3.60
N PRO A 151 -5.87 -17.21 4.07
CA PRO A 151 -5.61 -16.90 5.47
C PRO A 151 -6.72 -17.45 6.35
N LYS A 152 -6.37 -17.88 7.57
CA LYS A 152 -7.37 -18.24 8.60
C LYS A 152 -8.14 -17.02 9.10
N ALA A 153 -7.48 -15.86 9.15
CA ALA A 153 -8.04 -14.60 9.61
C ALA A 153 -7.25 -13.43 9.05
N ILE A 154 -7.96 -12.36 8.70
CA ILE A 154 -7.38 -11.06 8.34
C ILE A 154 -7.55 -10.14 9.54
N HIS A 155 -6.47 -9.47 9.94
CA HIS A 155 -6.48 -8.53 11.05
C HIS A 155 -6.26 -7.12 10.51
N VAL A 156 -7.25 -6.25 10.69
CA VAL A 156 -7.19 -4.84 10.26
C VAL A 156 -6.87 -3.98 11.48
N SER A 157 -5.69 -3.36 11.50
CA SER A 157 -5.27 -2.47 12.57
C SER A 157 -5.86 -1.07 12.37
N ALA A 158 -6.94 -0.76 13.09
CA ALA A 158 -7.57 0.57 13.09
C ALA A 158 -7.09 1.47 14.24
N PHE A 159 -5.90 1.20 14.79
CA PHE A 159 -5.27 2.01 15.83
C PHE A 159 -3.75 1.97 15.67
N ASP A 160 -3.08 2.99 16.22
CA ASP A 160 -1.63 3.06 16.29
C ASP A 160 -1.19 3.56 17.67
N THR A 161 -0.39 2.74 18.37
CA THR A 161 0.12 3.04 19.72
C THR A 161 1.51 3.68 19.71
N HIS A 162 2.09 3.98 18.54
CA HIS A 162 3.36 4.70 18.48
C HIS A 162 3.21 6.11 19.08
N PRO A 163 4.25 6.65 19.74
CA PRO A 163 4.14 7.85 20.58
C PRO A 163 3.72 9.13 19.85
N LEU A 164 3.99 9.21 18.54
CA LEU A 164 3.64 10.34 17.67
C LEU A 164 2.67 9.93 16.56
N ALA A 165 1.97 8.81 16.74
CA ALA A 165 1.01 8.33 15.77
C ALA A 165 -0.14 9.34 15.57
N PRO A 166 -0.66 9.46 14.33
CA PRO A 166 -1.85 10.26 14.09
C PRO A 166 -3.07 9.60 14.74
N ASP A 167 -4.07 10.42 15.09
CA ASP A 167 -5.35 9.90 15.56
C ASP A 167 -6.19 9.43 14.36
N TYR A 168 -6.43 8.13 14.29
CA TYR A 168 -7.15 7.50 13.18
C TYR A 168 -8.62 7.94 13.12
N SER A 169 -9.22 8.34 14.25
CA SER A 169 -10.59 8.90 14.25
C SER A 169 -10.68 10.22 13.48
N ILE A 170 -9.57 10.95 13.40
CA ILE A 170 -9.46 12.20 12.65
C ILE A 170 -9.14 11.89 11.18
N LEU A 171 -8.25 10.92 10.92
CA LEU A 171 -7.86 10.53 9.56
C LEU A 171 -9.02 9.93 8.76
N PHE A 172 -9.82 9.07 9.39
CA PHE A 172 -10.93 8.39 8.72
C PHE A 172 -12.23 9.19 8.70
N LYS A 173 -12.25 10.40 9.27
CA LYS A 173 -13.46 11.22 9.34
C LYS A 173 -14.02 11.47 7.92
N GLY A 174 -15.21 10.95 7.65
CA GLY A 174 -15.87 11.07 6.33
C GLY A 174 -15.40 10.06 5.29
N GLN A 175 -14.53 9.13 5.65
CA GLN A 175 -14.05 8.02 4.80
C GLN A 175 -14.72 6.69 5.17
N ASP A 176 -15.74 6.71 6.03
CA ASP A 176 -16.39 5.51 6.58
C ASP A 176 -16.91 4.57 5.49
N GLN A 177 -17.45 5.13 4.39
CA GLN A 177 -17.94 4.32 3.27
C GLN A 177 -16.80 3.52 2.60
N TYR A 178 -15.63 4.13 2.42
CA TYR A 178 -14.51 3.49 1.75
C TYR A 178 -13.86 2.45 2.67
N PHE A 179 -13.83 2.74 3.96
CA PHE A 179 -13.37 1.80 4.97
C PHE A 179 -14.27 0.57 5.03
N GLN A 180 -15.60 0.75 5.08
CA GLN A 180 -16.55 -0.36 5.08
C GLN A 180 -16.45 -1.21 3.81
N VAL A 181 -16.38 -0.56 2.64
CA VAL A 181 -16.18 -1.28 1.37
C VAL A 181 -14.88 -2.08 1.37
N GLY A 182 -13.80 -1.53 1.93
CA GLY A 182 -12.53 -2.25 2.09
C GLY A 182 -12.68 -3.48 2.98
N LEU A 183 -13.47 -3.40 4.05
CA LEU A 183 -13.77 -4.56 4.92
C LEU A 183 -14.64 -5.61 4.23
N ASP A 184 -15.59 -5.20 3.40
CA ASP A 184 -16.47 -6.12 2.66
C ASP A 184 -15.71 -6.93 1.59
N ILE A 185 -14.59 -6.38 1.09
CA ILE A 185 -13.71 -7.05 0.10
C ILE A 185 -12.76 -8.07 0.76
N LEU A 186 -12.32 -7.83 2.00
CA LEU A 186 -11.30 -8.63 2.71
C LEU A 186 -11.91 -9.89 3.36
#